data_AF-A0A975S1X8-F1
#
_entry.id   AF-A0A975S1X8-F1
#
_cell.length_a   1.000
_cell.length_b   1.000
_cell.length_c   1.000
_cell.angle_alpha   90.00
_cell.angle_beta   90.00
_cell.angle_gamma   90.00
#
_symmetry.space_group_name_H-M   'P 1'
#
loop_
_entity.id
_entity.type
_entity.pdbx_description
1 polymer ?
#
loop_
_entity_poly.entity_id
_entity_poly.type
_entity_poly.pdbx_seq_one_letter_code
_entity_poly.pdbx_strand_id
1 'polypeptide(L)'
;MFVHTPDDGKILDAYCKHFSKVWVVLSPFLRPQALPFERFFPGTYPTRNEILADCTPVTWSEVLHKGGFETLSDIDIALRSYVLGLTYPNQRLSDQLANMVEGQKLIPPVEGCFAPHNERRFLLRLIERKRCAGPVVSA
;
A
#
# COMPACT_ATOMS: atom_id res chain seq x y z
N MET A 1 17.73 -6.59 -17.71
CA MET A 1 16.84 -7.74 -17.50
C MET A 1 15.59 -7.21 -16.82
N PHE A 2 14.42 -7.33 -17.45
CA PHE A 2 13.15 -6.99 -16.81
C PHE A 2 12.59 -8.27 -16.18
N VAL A 3 12.31 -8.24 -14.88
CA VAL A 3 11.62 -9.33 -14.20
C VAL A 3 10.13 -9.00 -14.24
N HIS A 4 9.34 -9.85 -14.91
CA HIS A 4 7.89 -9.69 -14.97
C HIS A 4 7.29 -9.94 -13.57
N THR A 5 6.33 -9.11 -13.16
CA THR A 5 5.58 -9.35 -11.93
C THR A 5 4.76 -10.64 -12.12
N PRO A 6 4.89 -11.66 -11.27
CA PRO A 6 4.17 -12.90 -11.47
C PRO A 6 2.66 -12.68 -11.35
N ASP A 7 1.89 -13.22 -12.30
CA ASP A 7 0.42 -13.14 -12.30
C ASP A 7 -0.18 -13.92 -11.12
N ASP A 8 0.49 -14.97 -10.64
CA ASP A 8 0.09 -15.76 -9.47
C ASP A 8 1.33 -16.23 -8.68
N GLY A 9 1.10 -16.60 -7.41
CA GLY A 9 2.15 -17.10 -6.51
C GLY A 9 2.81 -16.02 -5.64
N LYS A 10 3.88 -16.41 -4.94
CA LYS A 10 4.56 -15.54 -3.97
C LYS A 10 5.55 -14.62 -4.69
N ILE A 11 5.28 -13.32 -4.67
CA ILE A 11 6.13 -12.32 -5.32
C ILE A 11 7.60 -12.42 -4.88
N LEU A 12 7.86 -12.61 -3.58
CA LEU A 12 9.22 -12.72 -3.07
C LEU A 12 10.01 -13.88 -3.69
N ASP A 13 9.38 -15.02 -3.93
CA ASP A 13 10.04 -16.20 -4.51
C ASP A 13 10.47 -15.95 -5.95
N ALA A 14 9.73 -15.10 -6.69
CA ALA A 14 10.11 -14.68 -8.03
C ALA A 14 11.31 -13.73 -7.99
N TYR A 15 11.27 -12.68 -7.15
CA TYR A 15 12.31 -11.65 -7.13
C TYR A 15 13.63 -12.11 -6.48
N CYS A 16 13.59 -12.99 -5.46
CA CYS A 16 14.81 -13.48 -4.80
C CYS A 16 15.76 -14.26 -5.72
N LYS A 17 15.29 -14.74 -6.88
CA LYS A 17 16.14 -15.40 -7.90
C LYS A 17 17.00 -14.41 -8.69
N HIS A 18 16.63 -13.13 -8.69
CA HIS A 18 17.25 -12.10 -9.53
C HIS A 18 17.96 -11.01 -8.72
N PHE A 19 17.56 -10.81 -7.47
CA PHE A 19 18.07 -9.73 -6.64
C PHE A 19 18.69 -10.27 -5.34
N SER A 20 19.82 -9.70 -4.94
CA SER A 20 20.50 -10.05 -3.68
C SER A 20 19.73 -9.62 -2.43
N LYS A 21 18.86 -8.61 -2.56
CA LYS A 21 17.97 -8.11 -1.52
C LYS A 21 16.66 -7.63 -2.14
N VAL A 22 15.55 -7.96 -1.49
CA VAL A 22 14.20 -7.56 -1.89
C VAL A 22 13.51 -6.97 -0.65
N TRP A 23 12.82 -5.85 -0.85
CA TRP A 23 12.02 -5.22 0.20
C TRP A 23 10.60 -5.07 -0.31
N VAL A 24 9.63 -5.31 0.58
CA VAL A 24 8.22 -5.06 0.33
C VAL A 24 7.81 -3.84 1.12
N VAL A 25 7.30 -2.83 0.42
CA VAL A 25 6.72 -1.63 1.03
C VAL A 25 5.22 -1.74 0.90
N LEU A 26 4.53 -1.85 2.03
CA LEU A 26 3.07 -1.93 2.04
C LEU A 26 2.47 -0.52 2.00
N SER A 27 1.72 -0.21 0.96
CA SER A 27 0.88 1.00 0.93
C SER A 27 -0.19 0.90 2.02
N PRO A 28 -0.37 1.93 2.85
CA PRO A 28 -1.36 1.89 3.91
C PRO A 28 -2.77 2.03 3.33
N PHE A 29 -3.76 1.53 4.06
CA PHE A 29 -5.13 1.99 3.91
C PHE A 29 -5.22 3.43 4.42
N LEU A 30 -6.13 4.23 3.87
CA LEU A 30 -6.29 5.62 4.29
C LEU A 30 -7.61 5.80 5.03
N ARG A 31 -7.58 6.55 6.12
CA ARG A 31 -8.75 7.07 6.81
C ARG A 31 -8.88 8.56 6.52
N PRO A 32 -9.85 8.99 5.69
CA PRO A 32 -10.18 10.39 5.51
C PRO A 32 -10.65 10.99 6.84
N GLN A 33 -10.17 12.20 7.17
CA GLN A 33 -10.59 12.95 8.37
C GLN A 33 -11.63 14.00 8.01
N ALA A 34 -11.31 14.86 7.04
CA ALA A 34 -12.19 15.92 6.55
C ALA A 34 -12.61 15.73 5.08
N LEU A 35 -11.85 14.95 4.31
CA LEU A 35 -12.17 14.67 2.91
C LEU A 35 -13.41 13.78 2.79
N PRO A 36 -14.43 14.17 2.01
CA PRO A 36 -15.57 13.32 1.71
C PRO A 36 -15.10 12.01 1.05
N PHE A 37 -15.71 10.89 1.44
CA PHE A 37 -15.38 9.57 0.91
C PHE A 37 -15.64 9.49 -0.62
N GLU A 38 -16.64 10.24 -1.08
CA GLU A 38 -17.08 10.38 -2.47
C GLU A 38 -16.06 11.08 -3.37
N ARG A 39 -15.01 11.66 -2.79
CA ARG A 39 -13.88 12.19 -3.57
C ARG A 39 -12.94 11.10 -4.05
N PHE A 40 -12.92 9.91 -3.46
CA PHE A 40 -11.97 8.85 -3.82
C PHE A 40 -12.42 8.05 -5.05
N PHE A 41 -12.84 8.76 -6.10
CA PHE A 41 -13.25 8.21 -7.39
C PHE A 41 -12.43 8.82 -8.53
N PRO A 42 -12.29 8.13 -9.68
CA PRO A 42 -11.66 8.71 -10.86
C PRO A 42 -12.28 10.06 -11.25
N GLY A 43 -11.44 11.06 -11.50
CA GLY A 43 -11.87 12.43 -11.85
C GLY A 43 -12.06 13.38 -10.66
N THR A 44 -12.39 12.86 -9.46
CA THR A 44 -12.52 13.66 -8.23
C THR A 44 -11.45 13.36 -7.18
N TYR A 45 -10.56 12.40 -7.49
CA TYR A 45 -9.54 11.87 -6.60
C TYR A 45 -8.69 12.98 -5.97
N PRO A 46 -8.51 12.99 -4.63
CA PRO A 46 -7.75 14.04 -3.97
C PRO A 46 -6.29 14.08 -4.43
N THR A 47 -5.72 15.28 -4.46
CA THR A 47 -4.30 15.46 -4.76
C THR A 47 -3.42 14.88 -3.65
N ARG A 48 -2.15 14.65 -3.98
CA ARG A 48 -1.12 14.19 -3.02
C ARG A 48 -1.09 15.03 -1.74
N ASN A 49 -1.18 16.36 -1.85
CA ASN A 49 -1.09 17.26 -0.69
C ASN A 49 -2.34 17.18 0.18
N GLU A 50 -3.53 17.07 -0.41
CA GLU A 50 -4.78 16.85 0.33
C GLU A 50 -4.75 15.51 1.07
N ILE A 51 -4.27 14.45 0.44
CA ILE A 51 -4.11 13.14 1.09
C ILE A 51 -3.14 13.21 2.28
N LEU A 52 -2.02 13.92 2.14
CA LEU A 52 -1.05 14.06 3.22
C LEU A 52 -1.56 14.93 4.38
N ALA A 53 -2.44 15.88 4.12
CA ALA A 53 -3.02 16.76 5.13
C ALA A 53 -4.20 16.11 5.85
N ASP A 54 -5.12 15.50 5.10
CA ASP A 54 -6.45 15.14 5.59
C ASP A 54 -6.71 13.63 5.66
N CYS A 55 -5.71 12.79 5.35
CA CYS A 55 -5.81 11.34 5.54
C CYS A 55 -4.78 10.83 6.55
N THR A 56 -5.25 9.98 7.46
CA THR A 56 -4.39 9.23 8.38
C THR A 56 -4.12 7.84 7.81
N PRO A 57 -2.85 7.39 7.72
CA PRO A 57 -2.54 6.03 7.32
C PRO A 57 -2.98 5.06 8.41
N VAL A 58 -3.73 4.04 8.01
CA VAL A 58 -4.17 2.94 8.87
C VAL A 58 -3.14 1.83 8.83
N THR A 59 -2.82 1.28 10.01
CA THR A 59 -1.81 0.22 10.11
C THR A 59 -2.37 -1.11 9.61
N TRP A 60 -1.51 -1.94 9.03
CA TRP A 60 -1.91 -3.29 8.59
C TRP A 60 -2.35 -4.18 9.76
N SER A 61 -1.81 -3.98 10.96
CA SER A 61 -2.30 -4.67 12.16
C SER A 61 -3.73 -4.28 12.50
N GLU A 62 -4.09 -3.01 12.31
CA GLU A 62 -5.46 -2.54 12.52
C GLU A 62 -6.41 -3.11 11.45
N VAL A 63 -5.96 -3.18 10.20
CA VAL A 63 -6.72 -3.81 9.10
C VAL A 63 -6.96 -5.30 9.37
N LEU A 64 -5.93 -6.04 9.81
CA LEU A 64 -6.08 -7.45 10.20
C LEU A 64 -7.17 -7.61 11.26
N HIS A 65 -7.07 -6.82 12.33
CA HIS A 65 -7.99 -6.91 13.46
C HIS A 65 -9.42 -6.50 13.11
N LYS A 66 -9.61 -5.34 12.46
CA LYS A 66 -10.93 -4.82 12.10
C LYS A 66 -11.60 -5.61 10.99
N GLY A 67 -10.81 -6.11 10.04
CA GLY A 67 -11.31 -6.87 8.91
C GLY A 67 -11.54 -8.35 9.23
N GLY A 68 -11.06 -8.86 10.37
CA GLY A 68 -11.16 -10.28 10.71
C GLY A 68 -10.27 -11.17 9.82
N PHE A 69 -9.15 -10.64 9.33
CA PHE A 69 -8.19 -11.38 8.53
C PHE A 69 -7.15 -12.06 9.43
N GLU A 70 -6.73 -13.27 9.10
CA GLU A 70 -5.75 -14.02 9.91
C GLU A 70 -4.32 -13.58 9.58
N THR A 71 -4.04 -13.32 8.31
CA THR A 71 -2.69 -13.04 7.81
C THR A 71 -2.64 -11.88 6.82
N LEU A 72 -1.44 -11.32 6.62
CA LEU A 72 -1.22 -10.33 5.56
C LEU A 72 -1.47 -10.92 4.16
N SER A 73 -1.23 -12.23 3.99
CA SER A 73 -1.53 -12.93 2.75
C SER A 73 -3.02 -12.97 2.44
N ASP A 74 -3.89 -13.07 3.46
CA ASP A 74 -5.33 -12.99 3.25
C ASP A 74 -5.74 -11.61 2.74
N ILE A 75 -5.16 -10.54 3.27
CA ILE A 75 -5.44 -9.18 2.80
C ILE A 75 -4.90 -8.97 1.38
N ASP A 76 -3.72 -9.49 1.05
CA ASP A 76 -3.18 -9.44 -0.31
C ASP A 76 -4.12 -10.15 -1.31
N ILE A 77 -4.54 -11.38 -0.99
CA ILE A 77 -5.52 -12.12 -1.80
C ILE A 77 -6.84 -11.35 -1.90
N ALA A 78 -7.31 -10.75 -0.80
CA ALA A 78 -8.54 -9.96 -0.78
C ALA A 78 -8.45 -8.74 -1.71
N LEU A 79 -7.37 -7.95 -1.61
CA LEU A 79 -7.13 -6.76 -2.44
C LEU A 79 -7.04 -7.13 -3.92
N ARG A 80 -6.28 -8.18 -4.25
CA ARG A 80 -6.14 -8.65 -5.64
C ARG A 80 -7.45 -9.22 -6.19
N SER A 81 -8.24 -9.91 -5.37
CA SER A 81 -9.59 -10.36 -5.77
C SER A 81 -10.52 -9.17 -6.00
N TYR A 82 -10.46 -8.15 -5.14
CA TYR A 82 -11.29 -6.96 -5.19
C TYR A 82 -11.08 -6.13 -6.47
N VAL A 83 -9.86 -6.09 -6.99
CA VAL A 83 -9.53 -5.42 -8.27
C VAL A 83 -9.53 -6.35 -9.49
N LEU A 84 -10.00 -7.59 -9.35
CA LEU A 84 -10.02 -8.60 -10.41
C LEU A 84 -8.62 -8.96 -10.97
N GLY A 85 -7.58 -8.82 -10.15
CA GLY A 85 -6.18 -9.09 -10.50
C GLY A 85 -5.71 -10.53 -10.24
N LEU A 86 -6.62 -11.49 -10.04
CA LEU A 86 -6.33 -12.92 -9.88
C LEU A 86 -7.07 -13.74 -10.92
N THR A 87 -6.43 -14.79 -11.43
CA THR A 87 -7.08 -15.79 -12.28
C THR A 87 -8.18 -16.55 -11.53
N TYR A 88 -7.92 -16.86 -10.25
CA TYR A 88 -8.86 -17.57 -9.36
C TYR A 88 -9.13 -16.72 -8.11
N PRO A 89 -10.08 -15.77 -8.16
CA PRO A 89 -10.34 -14.85 -7.05
C PRO A 89 -10.97 -15.57 -5.84
N ASN A 90 -10.68 -15.06 -4.64
CA ASN A 90 -11.33 -15.51 -3.41
C ASN A 90 -12.46 -14.55 -3.04
N GLN A 91 -13.68 -14.86 -3.50
CA GLN A 91 -14.83 -13.98 -3.30
C GLN A 91 -15.11 -13.70 -1.82
N ARG A 92 -14.98 -14.71 -0.94
CA ARG A 92 -15.20 -14.54 0.50
C ARG A 92 -14.28 -13.48 1.10
N LEU A 93 -12.99 -13.52 0.77
CA LEU A 93 -12.02 -12.54 1.24
C LEU A 93 -12.26 -11.16 0.61
N SER A 94 -12.65 -11.12 -0.67
CA SER A 94 -13.03 -9.89 -1.36
C SER A 94 -14.23 -9.20 -0.70
N ASP A 95 -15.29 -9.95 -0.40
CA ASP A 95 -16.50 -9.44 0.26
C ASP A 95 -16.19 -8.98 1.69
N GLN A 96 -15.35 -9.73 2.40
CA GLN A 96 -14.86 -9.36 3.74
C GLN A 96 -14.10 -8.03 3.70
N LEU A 97 -13.24 -7.81 2.70
CA LEU A 97 -12.56 -6.55 2.48
C LEU A 97 -13.55 -5.42 2.15
N ALA A 98 -14.47 -5.65 1.22
CA ALA A 98 -15.49 -4.68 0.79
C ALA A 98 -16.33 -4.19 1.99
N ASN A 99 -16.84 -5.12 2.79
CA ASN A 99 -17.61 -4.81 4.00
C ASN A 99 -16.79 -4.02 5.03
N MET A 100 -15.52 -4.37 5.21
CA MET A 100 -14.64 -3.64 6.13
C MET A 100 -14.36 -2.22 5.62
N VAL A 101 -14.03 -2.03 4.34
CA VAL A 101 -13.71 -0.69 3.81
C VAL A 101 -14.93 0.22 3.83
N GLU A 102 -16.12 -0.30 3.50
CA GLU A 102 -17.37 0.46 3.57
C GLU A 102 -17.74 0.77 5.02
N GLY A 103 -17.81 -0.26 5.88
CA GLY A 103 -18.23 -0.12 7.27
C GLY A 103 -17.29 0.73 8.12
N GLN A 104 -16.00 0.78 7.79
CA GLN A 104 -15.00 1.61 8.48
C GLN A 104 -14.65 2.90 7.73
N LYS A 105 -15.27 3.15 6.57
CA LYS A 105 -14.97 4.27 5.65
C LYS A 105 -13.46 4.40 5.35
N LEU A 106 -12.84 3.28 5.02
CA LEU A 106 -11.42 3.21 4.67
C LEU A 106 -11.25 3.20 3.15
N ILE A 107 -10.16 3.82 2.69
CA ILE A 107 -9.75 3.75 1.30
C ILE A 107 -8.65 2.68 1.18
N PRO A 108 -8.86 1.61 0.40
CA PRO A 108 -7.83 0.61 0.18
C PRO A 108 -6.66 1.17 -0.64
N PRO A 109 -5.46 0.60 -0.52
CA PRO A 109 -4.36 0.92 -1.42
C PRO A 109 -4.74 0.59 -2.88
N VAL A 110 -4.43 1.50 -3.79
CA VAL A 110 -4.73 1.36 -5.22
C VAL A 110 -3.53 0.76 -5.96
N GLU A 111 -3.80 -0.18 -6.87
CA GLU A 111 -2.77 -0.79 -7.71
C GLU A 111 -2.02 0.24 -8.57
N GLY A 112 -0.72 0.01 -8.77
CA GLY A 112 0.14 0.86 -9.60
C GLY A 112 0.46 2.24 -9.03
N CYS A 113 -0.08 2.60 -7.87
CA CYS A 113 0.08 3.92 -7.26
C CYS A 113 0.94 3.85 -6.00
N PHE A 114 1.99 4.67 -5.93
CA PHE A 114 2.81 4.78 -4.73
C PHE A 114 2.15 5.71 -3.72
N ALA A 115 1.87 5.22 -2.50
CA ALA A 115 1.13 6.00 -1.51
C ALA A 115 1.90 7.27 -1.08
N PRO A 116 1.25 8.45 -1.06
CA PRO A 116 1.87 9.71 -0.66
C PRO A 116 2.61 9.65 0.68
N HIS A 117 2.06 8.95 1.68
CA HIS A 117 2.68 8.79 2.99
C HIS A 117 3.98 7.98 2.94
N ASN A 118 4.03 6.94 2.10
CA ASN A 118 5.25 6.15 1.89
C ASN A 118 6.32 6.97 1.18
N GLU A 119 5.94 7.71 0.14
CA GLU A 119 6.81 8.62 -0.59
C GLU A 119 7.42 9.68 0.34
N ARG A 120 6.57 10.39 1.11
CA ARG A 120 7.03 11.39 2.08
C ARG A 120 8.00 10.80 3.09
N ARG A 121 7.68 9.62 3.65
CA ARG A 121 8.54 8.94 4.63
C ARG A 121 9.88 8.56 4.02
N PHE A 122 9.88 8.04 2.81
CA PHE A 122 11.10 7.69 2.08
C PHE A 122 11.99 8.91 1.82
N LEU A 123 11.41 10.00 1.30
CA LEU A 123 12.13 11.25 1.03
C LEU A 123 12.73 11.87 2.30
N LEU A 124 11.97 11.91 3.41
CA LEU A 124 12.48 12.42 4.69
C LEU A 124 13.69 11.61 5.17
N ARG A 125 13.63 10.28 5.09
CA ARG A 125 14.76 9.39 5.46
C ARG A 125 15.99 9.61 4.59
N LEU A 126 15.82 9.87 3.29
CA LEU A 126 16.93 10.18 2.39
C LEU A 126 17.61 11.51 2.76
N ILE A 127 16.81 12.53 3.10
CA ILE A 127 17.32 13.85 3.50
C ILE A 127 18.06 13.77 4.84
N GLU A 128 17.51 13.05 5.82
CA GLU A 128 18.14 12.81 7.13
C GLU A 128 19.52 12.15 6.96
N ARG A 129 19.61 11.13 6.10
CA ARG A 129 20.89 10.45 5.82
C ARG A 129 21.92 11.37 5.19
N LYS A 130 21.52 12.26 4.27
CA LYS A 130 22.42 13.24 3.66
C LYS A 130 22.92 14.29 4.66
N ARG A 131 22.17 14.57 5.73
CA ARG A 131 22.61 15.48 6.79
C ARG A 131 23.59 14.82 7.77
N CYS A 132 23.46 13.52 8.01
CA CYS A 132 24.39 12.77 8.88
C CYS A 132 25.68 12.35 8.17
N ALA A 133 25.67 12.20 6.84
CA ALA A 133 26.87 12.07 6.04
C ALA A 133 27.47 13.47 5.79
N GLY A 134 28.26 13.97 6.73
CA GLY A 134 28.98 15.24 6.58
C GLY A 134 29.87 15.29 5.33
N PRO A 135 30.45 16.45 4.99
CA PRO A 135 31.31 16.57 3.81
C PRO A 135 32.45 15.56 3.92
N VAL A 136 32.63 14.75 2.86
CA VAL A 136 33.84 13.94 2.70
C VAL A 136 34.97 14.93 2.48
N VAL A 137 35.69 15.26 3.55
CA VAL A 137 36.96 15.97 3.47
C VAL A 137 37.97 14.94 2.98
N SER A 138 38.21 14.95 1.67
CA SER A 138 39.37 14.26 1.08
C SER A 138 40.63 14.97 1.59
N ALA A 139 41.44 14.28 2.38
CA ALA A 139 42.80 14.67 2.71
C ALA A 139 43.77 14.19 1.63
#